data_AF-A0A315XLP7-F1
#
_entry.id   AF-A0A315XLP7-F1
#
_cell.length_a   1.000
_cell.length_b   1.000
_cell.length_c   1.000
_cell.angle_alpha   90.00
_cell.angle_beta   90.00
_cell.angle_gamma   90.00
#
_symmetry.space_group_name_H-M   'P 1'
#
loop_
_entity.id
_entity.type
_entity.pdbx_description
1 polymer ?
#
loop_
_entity_poly.entity_id
_entity_poly.type
_entity_poly.pdbx_seq_one_letter_code
_entity_poly.pdbx_strand_id
1 'polypeptide(L)'
;MMPKIMDNRIMKTKKAWALFSGLGYALIAASAMEVARAKPKITDPINVASFAIAGIGICILIYTLVILSTNNNKDSIITAGIYKVVRHPLYLSGITFGVGLVFLSLSTSSLSRLIEAVLGMLCLFFASRTEDNYNIEKFGNVYEAYMRKVPALNFLKGLKGF
;
A
#
# COMPACT_ATOMS: atom_id res chain seq x y z
N MET A 1 10.21 -25.61 19.86
CA MET A 1 10.53 -24.29 20.47
C MET A 1 11.28 -23.46 19.44
N MET A 2 10.78 -22.28 19.06
CA MET A 2 11.54 -21.35 18.21
C MET A 2 12.70 -20.73 19.02
N PRO A 3 13.89 -20.52 18.43
CA PRO A 3 15.02 -19.90 19.13
C PRO A 3 14.71 -18.45 19.53
N LYS A 4 15.09 -18.05 20.75
CA LYS A 4 14.86 -16.70 21.33
C LYS A 4 15.38 -15.54 20.46
N ILE A 5 16.43 -15.80 19.66
CA ILE A 5 17.01 -14.82 18.72
C ILE A 5 16.07 -14.57 17.53
N MET A 6 15.39 -15.61 17.03
CA MET A 6 14.45 -15.52 15.91
C MET A 6 13.22 -14.70 16.30
N ASP A 7 12.75 -14.87 17.53
CA ASP A 7 11.61 -14.13 18.09
C ASP A 7 11.89 -12.61 18.19
N ASN A 8 13.11 -12.24 18.61
CA ASN A 8 13.55 -10.84 18.65
C ASN A 8 13.62 -10.18 17.26
N ARG A 9 14.03 -10.92 16.21
CA ARG A 9 14.07 -10.39 14.84
C ARG A 9 12.67 -10.18 14.29
N ILE A 10 11.79 -11.16 14.46
CA ILE A 10 10.37 -11.09 14.05
C ILE A 10 9.70 -9.88 14.71
N MET A 11 9.92 -9.66 16.01
CA MET A 11 9.34 -8.53 16.73
C MET A 11 9.87 -7.18 16.22
N LYS A 12 11.16 -7.08 15.88
CA LYS A 12 11.76 -5.87 15.32
C LYS A 12 11.17 -5.53 13.95
N THR A 13 11.08 -6.51 13.04
CA THR A 13 10.53 -6.30 11.69
C THR A 13 9.04 -5.97 11.74
N LYS A 14 8.27 -6.64 12.61
CA LYS A 14 6.84 -6.36 12.84
C LYS A 14 6.61 -4.93 13.33
N LYS A 15 7.42 -4.43 14.27
CA LYS A 15 7.31 -3.03 14.75
C LYS A 15 7.60 -2.01 13.66
N ALA A 16 8.66 -2.23 12.87
CA ALA A 16 9.00 -1.35 11.75
C ALA A 16 7.87 -1.31 10.70
N TRP A 17 7.35 -2.50 10.34
CA TRP A 17 6.21 -2.63 9.44
C TRP A 17 4.97 -1.87 9.93
N ALA A 18 4.59 -2.05 11.20
CA ALA A 18 3.46 -1.35 11.80
C ALA A 18 3.66 0.17 11.82
N LEU A 19 4.88 0.63 12.12
CA LEU A 19 5.22 2.06 12.15
C LEU A 19 5.07 2.69 10.75
N PHE A 20 5.72 2.13 9.73
CA PHE A 20 5.69 2.70 8.37
C PHE A 20 4.30 2.64 7.75
N SER A 21 3.57 1.54 7.93
CA SER A 21 2.20 1.43 7.41
C SER A 21 1.24 2.41 8.09
N GLY A 22 1.28 2.48 9.43
CA GLY A 22 0.45 3.41 10.20
C GLY A 22 0.73 4.87 9.85
N LEU A 23 2.00 5.26 9.81
CA LEU A 23 2.41 6.60 9.41
C LEU A 23 2.01 6.93 7.97
N GLY A 24 2.19 5.98 7.05
CA GLY A 24 1.84 6.16 5.64
C GLY A 24 0.35 6.44 5.44
N TYR A 25 -0.53 5.64 6.04
CA TYR A 25 -1.97 5.88 5.95
C TYR A 25 -2.42 7.14 6.67
N ALA A 26 -1.80 7.50 7.81
CA ALA A 26 -2.11 8.73 8.52
C ALA A 26 -1.81 9.98 7.65
N LEU A 27 -0.65 10.01 6.99
CA LEU A 27 -0.27 11.11 6.10
C LEU A 27 -1.18 11.20 4.86
N ILE A 28 -1.55 10.06 4.27
CA ILE A 28 -2.49 10.01 3.15
C ILE A 28 -3.88 10.53 3.58
N ALA A 29 -4.34 10.16 4.78
CA ALA A 29 -5.60 10.64 5.33
C ALA A 29 -5.56 12.15 5.62
N ALA A 30 -4.46 12.68 6.16
CA ALA A 30 -4.26 14.11 6.38
C ALA A 30 -4.37 14.90 5.07
N SER A 31 -3.64 14.46 4.04
CA SER A 31 -3.69 15.08 2.72
C SER A 31 -5.09 15.04 2.12
N ALA A 32 -5.80 13.90 2.24
CA ALA A 32 -7.17 13.77 1.78
C ALA A 32 -8.15 14.71 2.50
N MET A 33 -8.01 14.90 3.81
CA MET A 33 -8.83 15.84 4.59
C MET A 33 -8.60 17.29 4.15
N GLU A 34 -7.35 17.67 3.89
CA GLU A 34 -7.05 19.00 3.37
C GLU A 34 -7.62 19.21 1.96
N VAL A 35 -7.54 18.19 1.08
CA VAL A 35 -8.17 18.22 -0.25
C VAL A 35 -9.69 18.39 -0.13
N ALA A 36 -10.34 17.66 0.80
CA ALA A 36 -11.77 17.79 1.03
C ALA A 36 -12.16 19.21 1.50
N ARG A 37 -11.32 19.86 2.30
CA ARG A 37 -11.51 21.26 2.74
C ARG A 37 -11.30 22.25 1.60
N ALA A 38 -10.34 21.99 0.71
CA ALA A 38 -10.01 22.87 -0.41
C ALA A 38 -11.09 22.91 -1.50
N LYS A 39 -11.99 21.91 -1.57
CA LYS A 39 -13.10 21.81 -2.54
C LYS A 39 -12.66 22.12 -3.99
N PRO A 40 -11.74 21.31 -4.56
CA PRO A 40 -11.23 21.54 -5.91
C PRO A 40 -12.36 21.55 -6.94
N LYS A 41 -12.23 22.40 -7.97
CA LYS A 41 -13.24 22.54 -9.02
C LYS A 41 -13.32 21.27 -9.86
N ILE A 42 -14.46 20.58 -9.82
CA ILE A 42 -14.69 19.32 -10.56
C ILE A 42 -14.77 19.55 -12.08
N THR A 43 -14.96 20.79 -12.53
CA THR A 43 -14.94 21.12 -13.97
C THR A 43 -13.53 21.15 -14.57
N ASP A 44 -12.48 21.19 -13.75
CA ASP A 44 -11.09 21.15 -14.21
C ASP A 44 -10.74 19.70 -14.64
N PRO A 45 -10.34 19.46 -15.90
CA PRO A 45 -9.96 18.12 -16.37
C PRO A 45 -8.89 17.44 -15.52
N ILE A 46 -7.95 18.20 -14.95
CA ILE A 46 -6.91 17.66 -14.06
C ILE A 46 -7.55 17.10 -12.79
N ASN A 47 -8.50 17.82 -12.19
CA ASN A 47 -9.19 17.37 -10.98
C ASN A 47 -10.06 16.14 -11.27
N VAL A 48 -10.76 16.11 -12.41
CA VAL A 48 -11.53 14.91 -12.84
C VAL A 48 -10.63 13.69 -12.95
N ALA A 49 -9.51 13.81 -13.68
CA ALA A 49 -8.56 12.71 -13.83
C ALA A 49 -7.99 12.27 -12.48
N SER A 50 -7.71 13.23 -11.59
CA SER A 50 -7.18 12.95 -10.26
C SER A 50 -8.17 12.17 -9.38
N PHE A 51 -9.45 12.56 -9.39
CA PHE A 51 -10.51 11.82 -8.70
C PHE A 51 -10.70 10.42 -9.27
N ALA A 52 -10.59 10.25 -10.60
CA ALA A 52 -10.65 8.94 -11.23
C ALA A 52 -9.50 8.03 -10.74
N ILE A 53 -8.26 8.55 -10.70
CA ILE A 53 -7.09 7.83 -10.17
C ILE A 53 -7.30 7.46 -8.69
N ALA A 54 -7.75 8.40 -7.86
CA ALA A 54 -8.05 8.15 -6.46
C ALA A 54 -9.14 7.07 -6.30
N GLY A 55 -10.19 7.14 -7.12
CA GLY A 55 -11.26 6.15 -7.18
C GLY A 55 -10.75 4.74 -7.50
N ILE A 56 -9.82 4.60 -8.46
CA ILE A 56 -9.17 3.32 -8.75
C ILE A 56 -8.44 2.79 -7.52
N GLY A 57 -7.71 3.65 -6.80
CA GLY A 57 -7.06 3.29 -5.53
C GLY A 57 -8.07 2.74 -4.51
N ILE A 58 -9.22 3.40 -4.33
CA ILE A 58 -10.29 2.94 -3.44
C ILE A 58 -10.86 1.58 -3.89
N CYS A 59 -11.09 1.37 -5.19
CA CYS A 59 -11.58 0.09 -5.70
C CYS A 59 -10.60 -1.05 -5.40
N ILE A 60 -9.29 -0.84 -5.60
CA ILE A 60 -8.26 -1.82 -5.26
C ILE A 60 -8.24 -2.09 -3.75
N LEU A 61 -8.38 -1.04 -2.94
CA LEU A 61 -8.44 -1.16 -1.48
C LEU A 61 -9.62 -2.02 -1.04
N ILE A 62 -10.83 -1.72 -1.50
CA ILE A 62 -12.04 -2.48 -1.17
C ILE A 62 -11.88 -3.94 -1.59
N TYR A 63 -11.44 -4.20 -2.82
CA TYR A 63 -11.23 -5.55 -3.31
C TYR A 63 -10.22 -6.33 -2.45
N THR A 64 -9.12 -5.67 -2.07
CA THR A 64 -8.09 -6.25 -1.21
C THR A 64 -8.64 -6.54 0.19
N LEU A 65 -9.40 -5.62 0.78
CA LEU A 65 -10.01 -5.79 2.09
C LEU A 65 -11.04 -6.93 2.11
N VAL A 66 -11.80 -7.13 1.04
CA VAL A 66 -12.72 -8.26 0.89
C VAL A 66 -11.95 -9.59 0.88
N ILE A 67 -10.83 -9.69 0.15
CA ILE A 67 -9.99 -10.89 0.17
C ILE A 67 -9.41 -11.13 1.57
N LEU A 68 -8.94 -10.07 2.23
CA LEU A 68 -8.38 -10.18 3.58
C LEU A 68 -9.42 -10.55 4.64
N SER A 69 -10.65 -10.02 4.53
CA SER A 69 -11.74 -10.30 5.49
C SER A 69 -12.33 -11.69 5.32
N THR A 70 -12.27 -12.25 4.12
CA THR A 70 -12.73 -13.62 3.82
C THR A 70 -11.65 -14.67 4.10
N ASN A 71 -10.39 -14.28 4.29
CA ASN A 71 -9.31 -15.19 4.63
C ASN A 71 -9.24 -15.45 6.15
N ASN A 72 -9.73 -16.62 6.58
CA ASN A 72 -9.74 -17.02 7.99
C ASN A 72 -8.38 -17.55 8.49
N ASN A 73 -7.45 -17.91 7.60
CA ASN A 73 -6.17 -18.51 7.97
C ASN A 73 -5.03 -17.48 7.97
N LYS A 74 -4.67 -16.99 9.16
CA LYS A 74 -3.60 -16.00 9.37
C LYS A 74 -2.19 -16.60 9.38
N ASP A 75 -2.08 -17.92 9.34
CA ASP A 75 -0.82 -18.67 9.35
C ASP A 75 -0.44 -19.20 7.97
N SER A 76 -1.20 -18.82 6.94
CA SER A 76 -0.92 -19.13 5.53
C SER A 76 -0.72 -17.87 4.69
N ILE A 77 0.08 -18.00 3.63
CA ILE A 77 0.28 -16.93 2.65
C ILE A 77 -0.88 -16.93 1.66
N ILE A 78 -1.54 -15.79 1.51
CA ILE A 78 -2.57 -15.60 0.47
C ILE A 78 -1.87 -15.46 -0.87
N THR A 79 -2.17 -16.38 -1.79
CA THR A 79 -1.61 -16.38 -3.16
C THR A 79 -2.73 -16.47 -4.20
N ALA A 80 -3.94 -16.01 -3.86
CA ALA A 80 -5.13 -16.02 -4.71
C ALA A 80 -5.59 -14.61 -5.09
N GLY A 81 -6.38 -14.49 -6.17
CA GLY A 81 -6.87 -13.21 -6.67
C GLY A 81 -5.74 -12.24 -7.02
N ILE A 82 -5.86 -10.99 -6.60
CA ILE A 82 -4.85 -9.93 -6.85
C ILE A 82 -3.46 -10.26 -6.28
N TYR A 83 -3.38 -11.10 -5.25
CA TYR A 83 -2.10 -11.54 -4.67
C TYR A 83 -1.29 -12.44 -5.64
N LYS A 84 -1.88 -12.95 -6.72
CA LYS A 84 -1.10 -13.60 -7.78
C LYS A 84 -0.36 -12.59 -8.68
N VAL A 85 -0.83 -11.35 -8.73
CA VAL A 85 -0.32 -10.29 -9.62
C VAL A 85 0.66 -9.39 -8.88
N VAL A 86 0.33 -8.98 -7.66
CA VAL A 86 1.18 -8.13 -6.81
C VAL A 86 1.15 -8.62 -5.37
N ARG A 87 2.29 -8.59 -4.68
CA ARG A 87 2.36 -9.07 -3.29
C ARG A 87 1.70 -8.14 -2.29
N HIS A 88 1.74 -6.84 -2.60
CA HIS A 88 1.30 -5.78 -1.69
C HIS A 88 0.16 -4.95 -2.30
N PRO A 89 -0.99 -5.56 -2.65
CA PRO A 89 -2.11 -4.86 -3.27
C PRO A 89 -2.70 -3.77 -2.37
N LEU A 90 -2.62 -3.96 -1.05
CA LEU A 90 -3.06 -2.97 -0.06
C LEU A 90 -2.21 -1.70 -0.16
N TYR A 91 -0.89 -1.82 -0.21
CA TYR A 91 -0.01 -0.66 -0.37
C TYR A 91 -0.07 -0.06 -1.76
N LEU A 92 -0.24 -0.89 -2.80
CA LEU A 92 -0.51 -0.40 -4.14
C LEU A 92 -1.76 0.48 -4.17
N SER A 93 -2.84 0.08 -3.48
CA SER A 93 -4.08 0.86 -3.38
C SER A 93 -3.85 2.24 -2.75
N GLY A 94 -3.12 2.29 -1.63
CA GLY A 94 -2.80 3.55 -0.94
C GLY A 94 -1.86 4.44 -1.75
N ILE A 95 -0.90 3.85 -2.47
CA ILE A 95 -0.01 4.59 -3.38
C ILE A 95 -0.80 5.16 -4.55
N THR A 96 -1.66 4.36 -5.21
CA THR A 96 -2.52 4.84 -6.30
C THR A 96 -3.45 5.96 -5.84
N PHE A 97 -4.04 5.82 -4.64
CA PHE A 97 -4.84 6.89 -4.05
C PHE A 97 -4.01 8.16 -3.80
N GLY A 98 -2.80 8.00 -3.24
CA GLY A 98 -1.85 9.09 -3.03
C GLY A 98 -1.46 9.83 -4.32
N VAL A 99 -1.30 9.13 -5.44
CA VAL A 99 -1.05 9.77 -6.75
C VAL A 99 -2.20 10.70 -7.15
N GLY A 100 -3.45 10.29 -6.94
CA GLY A 100 -4.61 11.17 -7.15
C GLY A 100 -4.56 12.43 -6.28
N LEU A 101 -4.18 12.27 -5.00
CA LEU A 101 -4.02 13.41 -4.07
C LEU A 101 -2.90 14.36 -4.49
N VAL A 102 -1.79 13.85 -5.02
CA VAL A 102 -0.68 14.68 -5.53
C VAL A 102 -1.19 15.61 -6.63
N PHE A 103 -1.92 15.09 -7.62
CA PHE A 103 -2.44 15.91 -8.70
C PHE A 103 -3.47 16.94 -8.23
N LEU A 104 -4.35 16.59 -7.27
CA LEU A 104 -5.27 17.54 -6.64
C LEU A 104 -4.54 18.64 -5.88
N SER A 105 -3.41 18.29 -5.25
CA SER A 105 -2.56 19.24 -4.51
C SER A 105 -1.86 20.23 -5.45
N LEU A 106 -1.44 19.75 -6.62
CA LEU A 106 -0.82 20.58 -7.66
C LEU A 106 -1.82 21.57 -8.29
N SER A 107 -3.07 21.17 -8.55
CA SER A 107 -4.12 22.06 -9.10
C SER A 107 -4.42 23.26 -8.18
N THR A 108 -4.17 23.11 -6.88
CA THR A 108 -4.53 24.10 -5.85
C THR A 108 -3.31 24.65 -5.10
N SER A 109 -2.11 24.42 -5.63
CA SER A 109 -0.83 24.98 -5.18
C SER A 109 -0.54 24.88 -3.67
N SER A 110 -0.94 23.77 -3.04
CA SER A 110 -0.73 23.57 -1.61
C SER A 110 0.43 22.63 -1.35
N LEU A 111 1.50 23.20 -0.80
CA LEU A 111 2.74 22.49 -0.52
C LEU A 111 2.59 21.49 0.63
N SER A 112 1.78 21.79 1.66
CA SER A 112 1.49 20.88 2.78
C SER A 112 0.92 19.56 2.27
N ARG A 113 -0.18 19.62 1.51
CA ARG A 113 -0.86 18.45 0.95
C ARG A 113 0.02 17.60 0.07
N LEU A 114 0.84 18.25 -0.75
CA LEU A 114 1.80 17.58 -1.62
C LEU A 114 2.83 16.81 -0.80
N ILE A 115 3.42 17.45 0.21
CA ILE A 115 4.42 16.82 1.10
C ILE A 115 3.80 15.62 1.81
N GLU A 116 2.61 15.78 2.39
CA GLU A 116 1.91 14.69 3.07
C GLU A 116 1.61 13.51 2.15
N ALA A 117 1.09 13.75 0.95
CA ALA A 117 0.80 12.69 0.00
C ALA A 117 2.07 11.94 -0.42
N VAL A 118 3.15 12.67 -0.75
CA VAL A 118 4.43 12.09 -1.17
C VAL A 118 5.08 11.30 -0.03
N LEU A 119 5.16 11.88 1.18
CA LEU A 119 5.71 11.19 2.34
C LEU A 119 4.87 9.96 2.73
N GLY A 120 3.54 10.07 2.62
CA GLY A 120 2.62 8.96 2.82
C GLY A 120 2.90 7.80 1.88
N MET A 121 3.04 8.07 0.58
CA MET A 121 3.39 7.06 -0.42
C MET A 121 4.77 6.43 -0.16
N LEU A 122 5.77 7.23 0.22
CA LEU A 122 7.10 6.73 0.57
C LEU A 122 7.03 5.82 1.80
N CYS A 123 6.28 6.19 2.82
CA CYS A 123 6.06 5.36 4.00
C CYS A 123 5.38 4.03 3.63
N LEU A 124 4.36 4.04 2.76
CA LEU A 124 3.73 2.80 2.28
C LEU A 124 4.68 1.94 1.43
N PHE A 125 5.56 2.57 0.65
CA PHE A 125 6.61 1.85 -0.06
C PHE A 125 7.58 1.16 0.91
N PHE A 126 8.06 1.85 1.95
CA PHE A 126 8.90 1.24 2.99
C PHE A 126 8.14 0.20 3.82
N ALA A 127 6.84 0.40 4.05
CA ALA A 127 5.98 -0.58 4.69
C ALA A 127 5.95 -1.89 3.89
N SER A 128 5.83 -1.83 2.57
CA SER A 128 5.88 -3.02 1.71
C SER A 128 7.19 -3.81 1.84
N ARG A 129 8.32 -3.09 2.00
CA ARG A 129 9.63 -3.71 2.14
C ARG A 129 9.85 -4.31 3.53
N THR A 130 9.37 -3.63 4.57
CA THR A 130 9.44 -4.13 5.95
C THR A 130 8.47 -5.28 6.19
N GLU A 131 7.32 -5.29 5.51
CA GLU A 131 6.39 -6.43 5.47
C GLU A 131 7.03 -7.65 4.82
N ASP A 132 7.73 -7.48 3.68
CA ASP A 132 8.49 -8.58 3.06
C ASP A 132 9.49 -9.19 4.06
N ASN A 133 10.25 -8.35 4.79
CA ASN A 133 11.19 -8.85 5.80
C ASN A 133 10.49 -9.59 6.94
N TYR A 134 9.35 -9.07 7.43
CA TYR A 134 8.54 -9.75 8.44
C TYR A 134 8.02 -11.11 7.95
N ASN A 135 7.53 -11.16 6.71
CA ASN A 135 6.98 -12.37 6.11
C ASN A 135 8.08 -13.42 5.80
N ILE A 136 9.28 -13.00 5.42
CA ILE A 136 10.44 -13.92 5.29
C ILE A 136 10.76 -14.55 6.64
N GLU A 137 10.87 -13.75 7.71
CA GLU A 137 11.17 -14.27 9.05
C GLU A 137 10.04 -15.18 9.59
N LYS A 138 8.78 -14.91 9.22
CA LYS A 138 7.60 -15.70 9.65
C LYS A 138 7.43 -17.00 8.86
N PHE A 139 7.55 -16.95 7.52
CA PHE A 139 7.15 -18.04 6.62
C PHE A 139 8.33 -18.69 5.88
N GLY A 140 9.53 -18.11 5.99
CA GLY A 140 10.76 -18.64 5.41
C GLY A 140 10.70 -18.88 3.90
N ASN A 141 11.25 -20.02 3.48
CA ASN A 141 11.44 -20.40 2.07
C ASN A 141 10.15 -20.36 1.24
N VAL A 142 8.98 -20.61 1.84
CA VAL A 142 7.70 -20.57 1.13
C VAL A 142 7.40 -19.16 0.64
N TYR A 143 7.66 -18.15 1.47
CA TYR A 143 7.47 -16.75 1.07
C TYR A 143 8.52 -16.30 0.06
N GLU A 144 9.78 -16.73 0.22
CA GLU A 144 10.83 -16.43 -0.76
C GLU A 144 10.52 -17.01 -2.16
N ALA A 145 9.94 -18.22 -2.22
CA ALA A 145 9.47 -18.81 -3.47
C ALA A 145 8.34 -17.99 -4.12
N TYR A 146 7.45 -17.44 -3.32
CA TYR A 146 6.40 -16.52 -3.77
C TYR A 146 6.97 -15.18 -4.28
N MET A 147 7.94 -14.60 -3.56
CA MET A 147 8.61 -13.36 -3.94
C MET A 147 9.32 -13.42 -5.30
N ARG A 148 9.84 -14.59 -5.66
CA ARG A 148 10.48 -14.82 -6.98
C ARG A 148 9.49 -14.76 -8.14
N LYS A 149 8.22 -15.05 -7.91
CA LYS A 149 7.18 -15.15 -8.94
C LYS A 149 6.37 -13.86 -9.08
N VAL A 150 6.03 -13.24 -7.96
CA VAL A 150 5.07 -12.12 -7.92
C VAL A 150 5.80 -10.85 -7.50
N PRO A 151 5.75 -9.73 -8.26
CA PRO A 151 6.41 -8.47 -7.88
C PRO A 151 5.77 -7.81 -6.65
N ALA A 152 6.52 -6.93 -5.96
CA ALA A 152 6.03 -6.21 -4.79
C ALA A 152 4.83 -5.31 -5.10
N LEU A 153 5.05 -4.31 -5.97
CA LEU A 153 4.07 -3.27 -6.31
C LEU A 153 3.87 -3.10 -7.83
N ASN A 154 4.77 -3.64 -8.66
CA ASN A 154 4.71 -3.46 -10.11
C ASN A 154 3.62 -4.35 -10.73
N PHE A 155 2.40 -3.82 -10.80
CA PHE A 155 1.23 -4.50 -11.33
C PHE A 155 1.40 -4.94 -12.80
N LEU A 156 1.99 -4.10 -13.65
CA LEU A 156 2.22 -4.42 -15.05
C LEU A 156 3.16 -5.61 -15.24
N LYS A 157 4.22 -5.70 -14.42
CA LYS A 157 5.12 -6.86 -14.41
C LYS A 157 4.39 -8.12 -13.96
N GLY A 158 3.47 -8.00 -13.00
CA GLY A 158 2.66 -9.11 -12.49
C GLY A 158 1.74 -9.69 -13.55
N LEU A 159 1.10 -8.84 -14.35
CA LEU A 159 0.20 -9.27 -15.42
C LEU A 159 0.90 -10.05 -16.55
N LYS A 160 2.17 -9.76 -16.82
CA LYS A 160 2.96 -10.48 -17.84
C LYS A 160 3.31 -11.91 -17.43
N GLY A 161 3.13 -12.27 -16.17
CA GLY A 161 3.37 -13.62 -15.65
C GLY A 161 2.14 -14.54 -15.69
N PHE A 162 1.02 -14.04 -16.22
CA PHE A 162 -0.20 -14.78 -16.52
C PHE A 162 -0.29 -15.06 -18.02
#